data_AF-A0A1K9YZ02-F1
#
_entry.id   AF-A0A1K9YZ02-F1
#
_cell.length_a   1.000
_cell.length_b   1.000
_cell.length_c   1.000
_cell.angle_alpha   90.00
_cell.angle_beta   90.00
_cell.angle_gamma   90.00
#
_symmetry.space_group_name_H-M   'P 1'
#
loop_
_entity.id
_entity.type
_entity.pdbx_description
1 polymer ?
#
loop_
_entity_poly.entity_id
_entity_poly.type
_entity_poly.pdbx_seq_one_letter_code
_entity_poly.pdbx_strand_id
1 'polypeptide(L)'
;MDRLARNLDDLRHLVKKLTNKGISVFFVKEGLTFNGEDSPMSHLLLSVMGAFAEFERALIKERQHEGIVLAKKKDVYKGRKQALKIEQITELTQRAVAGENKTALASEYKISRQTLYSYLKGS
;
A
#
# COMPACT_ATOMS: atom_id res chain seq x y z
N MET A 1 7.51 -14.48 -7.75
CA MET A 1 7.92 -14.06 -6.39
C MET A 1 6.77 -13.41 -5.63
N ASP A 2 6.28 -12.23 -6.06
CA ASP A 2 5.17 -11.49 -5.42
C ASP A 2 3.84 -12.25 -5.25
N ARG A 3 3.66 -13.38 -5.96
CA ARG A 3 2.44 -14.22 -5.89
C ARG A 3 2.54 -15.42 -4.97
N LEU A 4 3.73 -15.75 -4.45
CA LEU A 4 3.97 -17.00 -3.73
C LEU A 4 4.46 -16.78 -2.30
N ALA A 5 5.23 -15.72 -2.03
CA ALA A 5 5.78 -15.42 -0.71
C ALA A 5 6.02 -13.92 -0.51
N ARG A 6 6.08 -13.48 0.76
CA ARG A 6 6.24 -12.05 1.11
C ARG A 6 7.69 -11.56 1.09
N ASN A 7 8.65 -12.46 1.22
CA ASN A 7 10.09 -12.20 1.15
C ASN A 7 10.83 -13.49 0.75
N LEU A 8 12.16 -13.40 0.55
CA LEU A 8 12.98 -14.54 0.13
C LEU A 8 13.00 -15.68 1.16
N ASP A 9 13.06 -15.37 2.45
CA ASP A 9 13.07 -16.39 3.49
C ASP A 9 11.76 -17.17 3.55
N ASP A 10 10.63 -16.47 3.44
CA ASP A 10 9.29 -17.06 3.36
C ASP A 10 9.18 -17.96 2.13
N LEU A 11 9.71 -17.52 0.98
CA LEU A 11 9.75 -18.33 -0.23
C LEU A 11 10.56 -19.61 -0.04
N ARG A 12 11.77 -19.49 0.52
CA ARG A 12 12.64 -20.62 0.80
C ARG A 12 11.98 -21.62 1.73
N HIS A 13 11.33 -21.12 2.77
CA HIS A 13 10.59 -21.96 3.71
C HIS A 13 9.41 -22.66 3.01
N LEU A 14 8.65 -21.95 2.17
CA LEU A 14 7.52 -22.51 1.45
C LEU A 14 7.94 -23.58 0.44
N VAL A 15 8.95 -23.29 -0.39
CA VAL A 15 9.48 -24.24 -1.38
C VAL A 15 9.98 -25.49 -0.66
N LYS A 16 10.80 -25.33 0.40
CA LYS A 16 11.29 -26.47 1.20
C LYS A 16 10.16 -27.28 1.82
N LYS A 17 9.12 -26.62 2.35
CA LYS A 17 7.95 -27.28 2.94
C LYS A 17 7.17 -28.11 1.92
N LEU A 18 7.02 -27.61 0.70
CA LEU A 18 6.32 -28.32 -0.39
C LEU A 18 7.16 -29.48 -0.91
N THR A 19 8.44 -29.26 -1.14
CA THR A 19 9.33 -30.30 -1.66
C THR A 19 9.57 -31.42 -0.65
N ASN A 20 9.62 -31.13 0.66
CA ASN A 20 9.64 -32.14 1.72
C ASN A 20 8.40 -33.05 1.73
N LYS A 21 7.29 -32.61 1.12
CA LYS A 21 6.08 -33.42 0.93
C LYS A 21 6.07 -34.18 -0.41
N GLY A 22 7.16 -34.14 -1.17
CA GLY A 22 7.26 -34.72 -2.51
C GLY A 22 6.57 -33.90 -3.60
N ILE A 23 6.25 -32.62 -3.34
CA ILE A 23 5.61 -31.73 -4.32
C ILE A 23 6.68 -30.95 -5.09
N SER A 24 6.62 -31.03 -6.42
CA SER A 24 7.47 -30.21 -7.29
C SER A 24 6.90 -28.81 -7.49
N VAL A 25 7.74 -27.79 -7.34
CA VAL A 25 7.39 -26.38 -7.56
C VAL A 25 8.03 -25.90 -8.87
N PHE A 26 7.22 -25.39 -9.80
CA PHE A 26 7.68 -24.85 -11.06
C PHE A 26 7.48 -23.32 -11.12
N PHE A 27 8.56 -22.59 -11.29
CA PHE A 27 8.57 -21.15 -11.51
C PHE A 27 8.50 -20.87 -13.01
N VAL A 28 7.30 -20.55 -13.50
CA VAL A 28 6.99 -20.43 -14.93
C VAL A 28 7.82 -19.37 -15.64
N LYS A 29 8.04 -18.20 -15.04
CA LYS A 29 8.76 -17.10 -15.69
C LYS A 29 10.26 -17.39 -15.79
N GLU A 30 10.81 -17.96 -14.73
CA GLU A 30 12.24 -18.21 -14.59
C GLU A 30 12.64 -19.56 -15.20
N GLY A 31 11.67 -20.44 -15.50
CA GLY A 31 11.91 -21.77 -16.07
C GLY A 31 12.56 -22.74 -15.09
N LEU A 32 12.34 -22.55 -13.79
CA LEU A 32 13.04 -23.28 -12.73
C LEU A 32 12.13 -24.27 -12.02
N THR A 33 12.63 -25.47 -11.78
CA THR A 33 11.91 -26.55 -11.09
C THR A 33 12.63 -26.93 -9.81
N PHE A 34 11.87 -27.03 -8.72
CA PHE A 34 12.35 -27.52 -7.43
C PHE A 34 11.54 -28.77 -7.07
N ASN A 35 12.17 -29.93 -7.09
CA ASN A 35 11.54 -31.24 -6.90
C ASN A 35 11.90 -31.90 -5.56
N GLY A 36 12.66 -31.22 -4.69
CA GLY A 36 13.13 -31.76 -3.41
C GLY A 36 14.51 -32.37 -3.42
N GLU A 37 15.22 -32.29 -4.55
CA GLU A 37 16.67 -32.42 -4.55
C GLU A 37 17.27 -31.25 -3.76
N ASP A 38 17.63 -31.52 -2.49
CA ASP A 38 18.30 -30.60 -1.58
C ASP A 38 19.77 -30.41 -2.02
N SER A 39 19.94 -29.82 -3.21
CA SER A 39 21.25 -29.56 -3.80
C SER A 39 21.73 -28.15 -3.43
N PRO A 40 23.04 -27.96 -3.19
CA PRO A 40 23.62 -26.62 -3.04
C PRO A 40 23.27 -25.67 -4.20
N MET A 41 23.11 -26.21 -5.41
CA MET A 41 22.68 -25.46 -6.60
C MET A 41 21.24 -24.93 -6.48
N SER A 42 20.31 -25.73 -5.94
CA SER A 42 18.92 -25.31 -5.69
C SER A 42 18.87 -24.13 -4.71
N HIS A 43 19.71 -24.16 -3.66
CA HIS A 43 19.80 -23.04 -2.70
C HIS A 43 20.37 -21.77 -3.33
N LEU A 44 21.44 -21.90 -4.11
CA LEU A 44 22.05 -20.77 -4.83
C LEU A 44 21.04 -20.13 -5.78
N LEU A 45 20.37 -20.95 -6.59
CA LEU A 45 19.41 -20.50 -7.58
C LEU A 45 18.23 -19.76 -6.94
N LEU A 46 17.70 -20.31 -5.85
CA LEU A 46 16.62 -19.66 -5.11
C LEU A 46 17.07 -18.31 -4.50
N SER A 47 18.29 -18.25 -4.00
CA SER A 47 18.87 -17.02 -3.45
C SER A 47 19.05 -15.95 -4.53
N VAL A 48 19.54 -16.34 -5.70
CA VAL A 48 19.66 -15.45 -6.88
C VAL A 48 18.29 -14.94 -7.31
N MET A 49 17.27 -15.80 -7.40
CA MET A 49 15.89 -15.37 -7.70
C MET A 49 15.36 -14.35 -6.69
N GLY A 50 15.65 -14.56 -5.40
CA GLY A 50 15.33 -13.62 -4.33
C GLY A 50 15.96 -12.26 -4.54
N ALA A 51 17.27 -12.23 -4.80
CA ALA A 51 18.01 -11.01 -5.06
C ALA A 51 17.47 -10.27 -6.29
N PHE A 52 17.14 -10.99 -7.38
CA PHE A 52 16.51 -10.38 -8.56
C PHE A 52 15.15 -9.76 -8.24
N ALA A 53 14.31 -10.43 -7.46
CA ALA A 53 13.02 -9.89 -7.06
C ALA A 53 13.14 -8.62 -6.22
N GLU A 54 14.09 -8.60 -5.29
CA GLU A 54 14.39 -7.41 -4.47
C GLU A 54 14.92 -6.26 -5.34
N PHE A 55 15.81 -6.56 -6.28
CA PHE A 55 16.34 -5.61 -7.25
C PHE A 55 15.24 -5.00 -8.13
N GLU A 56 14.37 -5.81 -8.73
CA GLU A 56 13.23 -5.32 -9.52
C GLU A 56 12.32 -4.42 -8.69
N ARG A 57 12.05 -4.80 -7.44
CA ARG A 57 11.24 -4.01 -6.51
C ARG A 57 11.88 -2.67 -6.18
N ALA A 58 13.19 -2.64 -6.00
CA ALA A 58 13.94 -1.40 -5.79
C ALA A 58 13.81 -0.48 -7.02
N LEU A 59 14.00 -1.00 -8.23
CA LEU A 59 13.86 -0.22 -9.47
C LEU A 59 12.44 0.33 -9.66
N ILE A 60 11.40 -0.42 -9.30
CA ILE A 60 10.01 0.06 -9.36
C ILE A 60 9.81 1.23 -8.39
N LYS A 61 10.34 1.14 -7.16
CA LYS A 61 10.24 2.21 -6.17
C LYS A 61 11.02 3.45 -6.59
N GLU A 62 12.19 3.28 -7.19
CA GLU A 62 12.98 4.40 -7.72
C GLU A 62 12.20 5.15 -8.80
N ARG A 63 11.67 4.44 -9.80
CA ARG A 63 10.81 5.04 -10.83
C ARG A 63 9.56 5.71 -10.27
N GLN A 64 8.93 5.09 -9.26
CA GLN A 64 7.81 5.70 -8.55
C GLN A 64 8.23 7.00 -7.85
N HIS A 65 9.39 7.01 -7.20
CA HIS A 65 9.91 8.18 -6.51
C HIS A 65 10.17 9.33 -7.48
N GLU A 66 10.81 9.07 -8.63
CA GLU A 66 11.00 10.05 -9.70
C GLU A 66 9.66 10.63 -10.18
N GLY A 67 8.66 9.77 -10.42
CA GLY A 67 7.31 10.20 -10.78
C GLY A 67 6.65 11.08 -9.72
N ILE A 68 6.81 10.73 -8.43
CA ILE A 68 6.32 11.54 -7.30
C ILE A 68 7.02 12.90 -7.27
N VAL A 69 8.33 12.96 -7.47
CA VAL A 69 9.10 14.22 -7.49
C VAL A 69 8.61 15.13 -8.61
N LEU A 70 8.43 14.59 -9.82
CA LEU A 70 7.89 15.35 -10.96
C LEU A 70 6.46 15.84 -10.70
N ALA A 71 5.61 14.99 -10.12
CA ALA A 71 4.24 15.35 -9.76
C ALA A 71 4.18 16.42 -8.65
N LYS A 72 5.06 16.36 -7.64
CA LYS A 72 5.19 17.41 -6.63
C LYS A 72 5.63 18.74 -7.24
N LYS A 73 6.58 18.74 -8.20
CA LYS A 73 6.96 19.95 -8.95
C LYS A 73 5.80 20.55 -9.74
N LYS A 74 4.87 19.71 -10.22
CA LYS A 74 3.64 20.13 -10.91
C LYS A 74 2.49 20.50 -9.97
N ASP A 75 2.70 20.49 -8.66
CA ASP A 75 1.71 20.81 -7.62
C ASP A 75 0.38 20.03 -7.72
N VAL A 76 0.44 18.77 -8.19
CA VAL A 76 -0.79 17.95 -8.32
C VAL A 76 -1.25 17.34 -6.99
N TYR A 77 -0.35 17.22 -6.01
CA TYR A 77 -0.67 16.65 -4.69
C TYR A 77 -1.34 17.68 -3.79
N LYS A 78 -2.67 17.78 -3.86
CA LYS A 78 -3.49 18.69 -3.04
C LYS A 78 -3.97 18.07 -1.72
N GLY A 79 -3.33 16.98 -1.29
CA GLY A 79 -3.73 16.22 -0.11
C GLY A 79 -5.12 15.57 -0.25
N ARG A 80 -5.73 15.27 0.90
CA ARG A 80 -7.09 14.73 0.96
C ARG A 80 -8.09 15.82 0.56
N LYS A 81 -8.98 15.52 -0.38
CA LYS A 81 -10.10 16.42 -0.71
C LYS A 81 -10.96 16.66 0.52
N GLN A 82 -11.38 17.91 0.73
CA GLN A 82 -12.33 18.26 1.78
C GLN A 82 -13.63 17.44 1.62
N ALA A 83 -14.23 17.05 2.74
CA ALA A 83 -15.46 16.26 2.74
C ALA A 83 -16.69 17.07 2.31
N LEU A 84 -16.66 18.39 2.54
CA LEU A 84 -17.71 19.34 2.22
C LEU A 84 -17.19 20.42 1.26
N LYS A 85 -18.10 21.02 0.49
CA LYS A 85 -17.81 22.23 -0.30
C LYS A 85 -17.65 23.45 0.61
N ILE A 86 -17.00 24.50 0.10
CA ILE A 86 -16.78 25.75 0.85
C ILE A 86 -18.10 26.34 1.34
N GLU A 87 -19.16 26.35 0.51
CA GLU A 87 -20.49 26.87 0.89
C GLU A 87 -21.08 26.11 2.09
N GLN A 88 -20.94 24.78 2.08
CA GLN A 88 -21.43 23.91 3.15
C GLN A 88 -20.62 24.10 4.43
N ILE A 89 -19.30 24.32 4.32
CA ILE A 89 -18.45 24.62 5.47
C ILE A 89 -18.86 25.95 6.10
N THR A 90 -19.12 26.98 5.28
CA THR A 90 -19.57 28.29 5.78
C THR A 90 -20.91 28.20 6.48
N GLU A 91 -21.89 27.52 5.88
CA GLU A 91 -23.22 27.30 6.48
C GLU A 91 -23.13 26.49 7.78
N LEU A 92 -22.40 25.37 7.76
CA LEU A 92 -22.16 24.53 8.93
C LEU A 92 -21.54 25.34 10.08
N THR A 93 -20.57 26.21 9.76
CA THR A 93 -19.89 27.04 10.76
C THR A 93 -20.83 28.08 11.35
N GLN A 94 -21.64 28.74 10.53
CA GLN A 94 -22.66 29.70 11.01
C GLN A 94 -23.68 29.03 11.93
N ARG A 95 -24.24 27.89 11.51
CA ARG A 95 -25.21 27.10 12.30
C ARG A 95 -24.61 26.62 13.62
N ALA A 96 -23.36 26.17 13.59
CA ALA A 96 -22.64 25.73 14.78
C ALA A 96 -22.28 26.88 15.74
N VAL A 97 -22.17 28.13 15.27
CA VAL A 97 -21.99 29.35 16.08
C VAL A 97 -23.33 29.85 16.63
N ALA A 98 -24.41 29.69 15.88
CA ALA A 98 -25.78 29.97 16.32
C ALA A 98 -26.28 29.07 17.47
N GLY A 99 -25.46 28.08 17.89
CA GLY A 99 -25.73 27.23 19.04
C GLY A 99 -26.38 25.88 18.71
N GLU A 100 -26.55 25.54 17.43
CA GLU A 100 -27.08 24.24 17.04
C GLU A 100 -26.20 23.07 17.53
N ASN A 101 -26.84 21.93 17.79
CA ASN A 101 -26.16 20.75 18.33
C ASN A 101 -25.14 20.21 17.31
N LYS A 102 -23.86 20.30 17.66
CA LYS A 102 -22.73 19.88 16.80
C LYS A 102 -22.77 18.39 16.42
N THR A 103 -23.37 17.53 17.24
CA THR A 103 -23.50 16.10 16.92
C THR A 103 -24.59 15.87 15.86
N ALA A 104 -25.72 16.57 15.99
CA ALA A 104 -26.80 16.53 14.99
C ALA A 104 -26.31 17.08 13.64
N LEU A 105 -25.62 18.23 13.66
CA LEU A 105 -25.01 18.83 12.46
C LEU A 105 -23.99 17.90 11.79
N ALA A 106 -23.11 17.24 12.56
CA ALA A 106 -22.15 16.29 11.99
C ALA A 106 -22.87 15.14 11.27
N SER A 107 -23.95 14.62 11.86
CA SER A 107 -24.78 13.57 11.26
C SER A 107 -25.50 14.06 10.00
N GLU A 108 -26.07 15.26 10.03
CA GLU A 108 -26.78 15.88 8.91
C GLU A 108 -25.87 16.04 7.68
N TYR A 109 -24.68 16.61 7.89
CA TYR A 109 -23.68 16.80 6.83
C TYR A 109 -22.87 15.54 6.53
N LYS A 110 -23.19 14.40 7.16
CA LYS A 110 -22.54 13.09 6.99
C LYS A 110 -21.02 13.14 7.18
N ILE A 111 -20.57 13.92 8.17
CA ILE A 111 -19.16 14.04 8.55
C ILE A 111 -18.94 13.56 9.99
N SER A 112 -17.69 13.21 10.32
CA SER A 112 -17.34 12.92 11.70
C SER A 112 -17.39 14.19 12.57
N ARG A 113 -17.66 14.04 13.87
CA ARG A 113 -17.54 15.16 14.82
C ARG A 113 -16.16 15.81 14.76
N GLN A 114 -15.11 15.01 14.56
CA GLN A 114 -13.73 15.51 14.44
C GLN A 114 -13.55 16.40 13.20
N THR A 115 -14.15 16.02 12.07
CA THR A 115 -14.15 16.83 10.84
C THR A 115 -14.87 18.16 11.06
N LEU A 116 -16.02 18.15 11.76
CA LEU A 116 -16.74 19.36 12.13
C LEU A 116 -15.87 20.30 12.98
N TYR A 117 -15.21 19.78 14.02
CA TYR A 117 -14.31 20.60 14.84
C TYR A 117 -13.09 21.12 14.07
N SER A 118 -12.58 20.38 13.08
CA SER A 118 -11.51 20.85 12.19
C SER A 118 -11.95 22.08 11.41
N TYR A 119 -13.16 22.06 10.85
CA TYR A 119 -13.73 23.20 10.13
C TYR A 119 -13.94 24.42 11.05
N LEU A 120 -14.43 24.21 12.27
CA LEU A 120 -14.61 25.31 13.25
C LEU A 120 -13.30 25.94 13.73
N LYS A 121 -12.18 25.19 13.69
CA LYS A 121 -10.85 25.70 14.07
C LYS A 121 -10.15 26.42 12.91
N GLY A 122 -10.73 26.47 11.72
CA GLY A 122 -10.17 27.15 10.55
C GLY A 122 -8.96 26.44 9.92
N SER A 123 -8.91 25.10 9.98
CA SER A 123 -7.91 24.28 9.27
C SER A 123 -8.43 23.73 7.95
#